data_AF-A0A7S2XPX3-F1
#
_entry.id   AF-A0A7S2XPX3-F1
#
_cell.length_a   1.000
_cell.length_b   1.000
_cell.length_c   1.000
_cell.angle_alpha   90.00
_cell.angle_beta   90.00
_cell.angle_gamma   90.00
#
_symmetry.space_group_name_H-M   'P 1'
#
loop_
_entity.id
_entity.type
_entity.pdbx_description
1 polymer ?
#
loop_
_entity_poly.entity_id
_entity_poly.type
_entity_poly.pdbx_seq_one_letter_code
_entity_poly.pdbx_strand_id
1 'polypeptide(L)'
;MTPLCESLIVAEYVAERFSKEKDSDDDDNSSNCLLPQDAHDRATMRLFTELCGSSFSYFPLLRAAPNDLSVALDSFKEGLANVDAFLNRLGSSKKHPQQGGPFLFGHQFTLAECNAAPFVQRCCTILPAFTGGSKDQSTATSTTTPIDPLKICDELGLVRLKQWMEAILERPSVVTTGVPEEDMIRSTSRMLERFAQMDTK
;
A
#
# COMPACT_ATOMS: atom_id res chain seq x y z
N MET A 1 30.00 0.21 15.95
CA MET A 1 29.07 -0.08 14.84
C MET A 1 27.93 0.92 14.96
N THR A 2 27.68 1.73 13.94
CA THR A 2 26.63 2.76 13.98
C THR A 2 25.31 2.13 13.54
N PRO A 3 24.22 2.21 14.32
CA PRO A 3 22.94 1.68 13.91
C PRO A 3 22.37 2.47 12.72
N LEU A 4 21.72 1.77 11.78
CA LEU A 4 20.91 2.38 10.73
C LEU A 4 19.48 2.57 11.25
N CYS A 5 18.90 3.74 10.99
CA CYS A 5 17.53 4.10 11.34
C CYS A 5 16.74 4.45 10.06
N GLU A 6 15.41 4.55 10.19
CA GLU A 6 14.43 4.74 9.12
C GLU A 6 14.20 3.50 8.24
N SER A 7 12.95 3.06 8.11
CA SER A 7 12.59 1.82 7.43
C SER A 7 13.03 1.79 5.96
N LEU A 8 12.89 2.91 5.24
CA LEU A 8 13.29 3.04 3.85
C LEU A 8 14.81 2.93 3.66
N ILE A 9 15.59 3.55 4.55
CA ILE A 9 17.06 3.50 4.49
C ILE A 9 17.54 2.08 4.80
N VAL A 10 16.95 1.42 5.79
CA VAL A 10 17.25 0.03 6.12
C VAL A 10 16.86 -0.90 4.96
N ALA A 11 15.70 -0.69 4.33
CA ALA A 11 15.26 -1.47 3.19
C ALA A 11 16.17 -1.29 1.96
N GLU A 12 16.59 -0.05 1.66
CA GLU A 12 17.56 0.23 0.59
C GLU A 12 18.91 -0.44 0.88
N TYR A 13 19.42 -0.34 2.12
CA TYR A 13 20.64 -1.03 2.53
C TYR A 13 20.54 -2.55 2.34
N VAL A 14 19.43 -3.17 2.76
CA VAL A 14 19.21 -4.62 2.59
C VAL A 14 19.14 -4.96 1.09
N ALA A 15 18.41 -4.19 0.30
CA ALA A 15 18.31 -4.41 -1.14
C ALA A 15 19.69 -4.34 -1.83
N GLU A 16 20.51 -3.35 -1.50
CA GLU A 16 21.85 -3.22 -2.08
C GLU A 16 22.80 -4.32 -1.59
N ARG A 17 22.84 -4.57 -0.27
CA ARG A 17 23.80 -5.49 0.34
C ARG A 17 23.61 -6.93 -0.13
N PHE A 18 22.36 -7.35 -0.34
CA PHE A 18 22.01 -8.72 -0.72
C PHE A 18 21.72 -8.88 -2.22
N SER A 19 21.73 -7.79 -3.02
CA SER A 19 21.58 -7.89 -4.48
C SER A 19 22.70 -8.68 -5.18
N LYS A 20 23.90 -8.68 -4.59
CA LYS A 20 25.13 -9.25 -5.20
C LYS A 20 25.41 -10.71 -4.82
N GLU A 21 24.65 -11.28 -3.89
CA GLU A 21 24.90 -12.64 -3.38
C GLU A 21 24.30 -13.74 -4.28
N LYS A 22 23.56 -13.37 -5.33
CA LYS A 22 22.88 -14.31 -6.25
C LYS A 22 23.60 -14.60 -7.58
N ASP A 23 24.81 -14.08 -7.80
CA ASP A 23 25.58 -14.28 -9.05
C ASP A 23 26.25 -15.67 -9.16
N SER A 24 25.82 -16.68 -8.40
CA SER A 24 26.32 -18.05 -8.49
C SER A 24 25.26 -18.99 -9.08
N ASP A 25 25.46 -19.31 -10.37
CA ASP A 25 25.08 -20.54 -11.09
C ASP A 25 23.65 -20.77 -11.65
N ASP A 26 22.66 -19.87 -11.48
CA ASP A 26 21.35 -20.05 -12.14
C ASP A 26 21.08 -19.01 -13.24
N ASP A 27 21.06 -19.49 -14.49
CA ASP A 27 20.86 -18.78 -15.77
C ASP A 27 19.40 -18.31 -15.98
N ASP A 28 18.66 -18.04 -14.89
CA ASP A 28 17.30 -17.51 -14.98
C ASP A 28 17.35 -15.98 -14.94
N ASN A 29 17.20 -15.40 -16.13
CA ASN A 29 17.34 -13.99 -16.49
C ASN A 29 16.33 -13.03 -15.81
N SER A 30 15.74 -13.43 -14.68
CA SER A 30 14.91 -12.57 -13.83
C SER A 30 15.81 -11.84 -12.83
N SER A 31 16.11 -10.57 -13.14
CA SER A 31 16.76 -9.65 -12.21
C SER A 31 15.93 -9.56 -10.92
N ASN A 32 16.29 -10.37 -9.92
CA ASN A 32 15.69 -10.39 -8.58
C ASN A 32 16.10 -9.17 -7.74
N CYS A 33 16.57 -8.10 -8.37
CA CYS A 33 16.98 -6.88 -7.71
C CYS A 33 15.75 -6.05 -7.34
N LEU A 34 15.64 -5.70 -6.06
CA LEU A 34 14.61 -4.77 -5.56
C LEU A 34 14.86 -3.31 -6.00
N LEU A 35 16.07 -3.02 -6.48
CA LEU A 35 16.46 -1.71 -6.98
C LEU A 35 16.64 -1.76 -8.51
N PRO A 36 15.95 -0.90 -9.27
CA PRO A 36 16.24 -0.71 -10.68
C PRO A 36 17.70 -0.30 -10.90
N GLN A 37 18.29 -0.73 -12.01
CA GLN A 37 19.66 -0.33 -12.36
C GLN A 37 19.70 1.05 -13.02
N ASP A 38 18.68 1.35 -13.84
CA ASP A 38 18.57 2.63 -14.52
C ASP A 38 18.24 3.77 -13.54
N ALA A 39 18.90 4.92 -13.72
CA ALA A 39 18.76 6.07 -12.84
C ALA A 39 17.37 6.72 -12.92
N HIS A 40 16.76 6.76 -14.12
CA HIS A 40 15.40 7.27 -14.29
C HIS A 40 14.40 6.37 -13.59
N ASP A 41 14.57 5.05 -13.66
CA ASP A 41 13.69 4.11 -12.98
C ASP A 41 13.83 4.19 -11.46
N ARG A 42 15.05 4.36 -10.93
CA ARG A 42 15.25 4.67 -9.50
C ARG A 42 14.53 5.95 -9.06
N ALA A 43 14.58 7.00 -9.88
CA ALA A 43 13.86 8.25 -9.60
C ALA A 43 12.34 8.04 -9.63
N THR A 44 11.84 7.28 -10.61
CA THR A 44 10.42 6.92 -10.75
C THR A 44 9.93 6.14 -9.53
N MET A 45 10.71 5.15 -9.09
CA MET A 45 10.44 4.36 -7.88
C MET A 45 10.32 5.25 -6.64
N ARG A 46 11.25 6.19 -6.44
CA ARG A 46 11.24 7.10 -5.28
C ARG A 46 10.02 8.04 -5.30
N LEU A 47 9.68 8.59 -6.46
CA LEU A 47 8.48 9.42 -6.62
C LEU A 47 7.20 8.63 -6.31
N PHE A 48 7.14 7.39 -6.77
CA PHE A 48 6.00 6.52 -6.51
C PHE A 48 5.86 6.15 -5.02
N THR A 49 6.98 5.86 -4.36
CA THR A 49 7.04 5.62 -2.90
C THR A 49 6.45 6.79 -2.11
N GLU A 50 6.84 8.03 -2.45
CA GLU A 50 6.31 9.24 -1.81
C GLU A 50 4.80 9.40 -2.04
N LEU A 51 4.35 9.19 -3.28
CA LEU A 51 2.93 9.26 -3.64
C LEU A 51 2.10 8.24 -2.85
N CYS A 52 2.59 7.00 -2.71
CA CYS A 52 1.88 5.95 -1.98
C CYS A 52 1.73 6.27 -0.49
N GLY A 53 2.75 6.88 0.13
CA GLY A 53 2.73 7.20 1.57
C GLY A 53 1.56 8.09 1.99
N SER A 54 1.21 9.07 1.14
CA SER A 54 0.06 9.95 1.37
C SER A 54 -1.26 9.34 0.88
N SER A 55 -1.24 8.67 -0.27
CA SER A 55 -2.46 8.17 -0.95
C SER A 55 -3.14 7.02 -0.23
N PHE A 56 -2.39 6.18 0.51
CA PHE A 56 -2.94 5.07 1.29
C PHE A 56 -3.17 5.40 2.76
N SER A 57 -3.12 6.69 3.14
CA SER A 57 -3.45 7.11 4.50
C SER A 57 -4.95 6.95 4.78
N TYR A 58 -5.29 6.00 5.64
CA TYR A 58 -6.68 5.68 5.99
C TYR A 58 -7.12 6.25 7.35
N PHE A 59 -6.20 6.84 8.11
CA PHE A 59 -6.51 7.45 9.41
C PHE A 59 -7.54 8.58 9.34
N PRO A 60 -7.54 9.49 8.34
CA PRO A 60 -8.57 10.51 8.23
C PRO A 60 -9.98 9.92 8.16
N LEU A 61 -10.16 8.81 7.44
CA LEU A 61 -11.44 8.09 7.35
C LEU A 61 -11.89 7.54 8.71
N LEU A 62 -10.96 6.93 9.46
CA LEU A 62 -11.27 6.35 10.77
C LEU A 62 -11.60 7.41 11.84
N ARG A 63 -11.10 8.63 11.67
CA ARG A 63 -11.26 9.73 12.65
C ARG A 63 -12.32 10.75 12.23
N ALA A 64 -12.84 10.66 11.01
CA ALA A 64 -13.79 11.63 10.51
C ALA A 64 -15.07 11.61 11.35
N ALA A 65 -15.53 12.79 11.75
CA ALA A 65 -16.89 12.94 12.24
C ALA A 65 -17.89 12.58 11.12
N PRO A 66 -19.14 12.21 11.43
CA PRO A 66 -20.13 11.84 10.41
C PRO A 66 -20.29 12.89 9.28
N ASN A 67 -20.15 14.18 9.61
CA ASN A 67 -20.28 15.27 8.64
C ASN A 67 -19.03 15.45 7.76
N ASP A 68 -17.87 14.97 8.19
CA ASP A 68 -16.58 15.14 7.49
C ASP A 68 -16.18 13.86 6.73
N LEU A 69 -16.90 12.75 6.95
CA LEU A 69 -16.57 11.46 6.37
C LEU A 69 -16.59 11.48 4.84
N SER A 70 -17.53 12.21 4.22
CA SER A 70 -17.57 12.34 2.76
C SER A 70 -16.33 13.04 2.22
N VAL A 71 -15.87 14.11 2.89
CA VAL A 71 -14.67 14.85 2.49
C VAL A 71 -13.42 13.98 2.62
N ALA A 72 -13.31 13.23 3.73
CA ALA A 72 -12.21 12.29 3.93
C ALA A 72 -12.22 11.16 2.89
N LEU A 73 -13.41 10.66 2.52
CA LEU A 73 -13.57 9.64 1.49
C LEU A 73 -13.23 10.16 0.10
N ASP A 74 -13.66 11.36 -0.26
CA ASP A 74 -13.33 11.97 -1.55
C ASP A 74 -11.82 12.19 -1.67
N SER A 75 -11.17 12.66 -0.60
CA SER A 75 -9.71 12.80 -0.57
C SER A 75 -8.98 11.46 -0.70
N PHE A 76 -9.48 10.40 -0.05
CA PHE A 76 -8.92 9.06 -0.20
C PHE A 76 -9.09 8.53 -1.63
N LYS A 77 -10.27 8.71 -2.23
CA LYS A 77 -10.57 8.35 -3.63
C LYS A 77 -9.65 9.07 -4.61
N GLU A 78 -9.42 10.36 -4.41
CA GLU A 78 -8.49 11.16 -5.21
C GLU A 78 -7.06 10.63 -5.08
N GLY A 79 -6.62 10.28 -3.88
CA GLY A 79 -5.33 9.61 -3.64
C GLY A 79 -5.17 8.34 -4.48
N LEU A 80 -6.17 7.44 -4.44
CA LEU A 80 -6.17 6.23 -5.25
C LEU A 80 -6.12 6.55 -6.76
N ALA A 81 -6.95 7.50 -7.23
CA ALA A 81 -6.94 7.92 -8.63
C ALA A 81 -5.58 8.47 -9.09
N ASN A 82 -4.87 9.19 -8.22
CA ASN A 82 -3.52 9.69 -8.49
C ASN A 82 -2.50 8.56 -8.63
N VAL A 83 -2.57 7.53 -7.76
CA VAL A 83 -1.70 6.35 -7.87
C VAL A 83 -1.97 5.59 -9.17
N ASP A 84 -3.25 5.37 -9.52
CA ASP A 84 -3.63 4.73 -10.77
C ASP A 84 -3.12 5.52 -11.99
N ALA A 85 -3.30 6.84 -11.98
CA ALA A 85 -2.80 7.71 -13.03
C ALA A 85 -1.26 7.64 -13.14
N PHE A 86 -0.54 7.54 -12.02
CA PHE A 86 0.91 7.35 -12.01
C PHE A 86 1.29 6.01 -12.64
N LEU A 87 0.69 4.91 -12.20
CA LEU A 87 0.94 3.56 -12.76
C LEU A 87 0.68 3.52 -14.27
N ASN A 88 -0.39 4.16 -14.73
CA ASN A 88 -0.75 4.22 -16.14
C ASN A 88 0.16 5.12 -16.99
N ARG A 89 0.82 6.12 -16.40
CA ARG A 89 1.69 7.07 -17.14
C ARG A 89 3.15 6.67 -17.10
N LEU A 90 3.62 6.24 -15.95
CA LEU A 90 5.04 6.02 -15.66
C LEU A 90 5.39 4.55 -15.40
N GLY A 91 4.40 3.68 -15.17
CA GLY A 91 4.64 2.24 -15.05
C GLY A 91 5.07 1.60 -16.39
N SER A 92 5.76 0.47 -16.31
CA SER A 92 6.37 -0.20 -17.48
C SER A 92 5.40 -0.59 -18.59
N SER A 93 4.09 -0.63 -18.29
CA SER A 93 3.03 -0.97 -19.24
C SER A 93 3.07 -0.13 -20.54
N LYS A 94 3.63 1.08 -20.54
CA LYS A 94 3.75 1.93 -21.74
C LYS A 94 5.13 1.96 -22.40
N LYS A 95 6.22 1.94 -21.62
CA LYS A 95 7.60 2.00 -22.18
C LYS A 95 8.04 0.65 -22.74
N HIS A 96 7.54 -0.43 -22.16
CA HIS A 96 7.90 -1.79 -22.56
C HIS A 96 6.64 -2.66 -22.57
N PRO A 97 5.84 -2.64 -23.65
CA PRO A 97 4.62 -3.45 -23.77
C PRO A 97 4.86 -4.95 -23.57
N GLN A 98 6.10 -5.42 -23.84
CA GLN A 98 6.53 -6.80 -23.61
C GLN A 98 6.90 -7.09 -22.14
N GLN A 99 7.20 -6.06 -21.34
CA GLN A 99 7.36 -6.13 -19.89
C GLN A 99 6.03 -5.83 -19.20
N GLY A 100 4.99 -6.59 -19.57
CA GLY A 100 3.71 -6.56 -18.88
C GLY A 100 3.86 -6.89 -17.38
N GLY A 101 2.74 -6.93 -16.66
CA GLY A 101 2.73 -7.35 -15.27
C GLY A 101 2.15 -6.30 -14.30
N PRO A 102 1.86 -6.72 -13.07
CA PRO A 102 1.05 -5.94 -12.15
C PRO A 102 1.84 -4.90 -11.36
N PHE A 103 3.17 -4.98 -11.30
CA PHE A 103 4.01 -4.08 -10.48
C PHE A 103 4.41 -2.82 -11.24
N LEU A 104 4.97 -1.81 -10.54
CA LEU A 104 5.36 -0.53 -11.12
C LEU A 104 6.24 -0.74 -12.36
N PHE A 105 7.20 -1.67 -12.27
CA PHE A 105 8.11 -2.03 -13.35
C PHE A 105 7.72 -3.33 -14.07
N GLY A 106 6.41 -3.61 -14.21
CA GLY A 106 5.89 -4.78 -14.92
C GLY A 106 5.90 -6.03 -14.03
N HIS A 107 6.70 -7.03 -14.36
CA HIS A 107 6.86 -8.24 -13.53
C HIS A 107 7.88 -8.05 -12.39
N GLN A 108 8.70 -7.00 -12.45
CA GLN A 108 9.72 -6.76 -11.43
C GLN A 108 9.10 -6.14 -10.18
N PHE A 109 9.16 -6.88 -9.07
CA PHE A 109 8.81 -6.38 -7.75
C PHE A 109 10.00 -5.62 -7.16
N THR A 110 9.79 -4.37 -6.74
CA THR A 110 10.87 -3.47 -6.31
C THR A 110 10.63 -2.92 -4.91
N LEU A 111 11.55 -2.07 -4.44
CA LEU A 111 11.37 -1.36 -3.17
C LEU A 111 10.13 -0.47 -3.13
N ALA A 112 9.62 -0.02 -4.28
CA ALA A 112 8.34 0.69 -4.35
C ALA A 112 7.22 -0.15 -3.73
N GLU A 113 7.07 -1.39 -4.20
CA GLU A 113 6.06 -2.31 -3.65
C GLU A 113 6.40 -2.75 -2.22
N CYS A 114 7.68 -3.01 -1.90
CA CYS A 114 8.08 -3.34 -0.52
C CYS A 114 7.62 -2.26 0.47
N ASN A 115 7.78 -0.98 0.11
CA ASN A 115 7.39 0.13 0.97
C ASN A 115 5.86 0.29 1.05
N ALA A 116 5.16 0.12 -0.07
CA ALA A 116 3.71 0.33 -0.11
C ALA A 116 2.92 -0.84 0.50
N ALA A 117 3.44 -2.06 0.44
CA ALA A 117 2.73 -3.28 0.85
C ALA A 117 2.11 -3.22 2.25
N PRO A 118 2.79 -2.75 3.31
CA PRO A 118 2.18 -2.64 4.63
C PRO A 118 0.99 -1.69 4.67
N PHE A 119 1.01 -0.61 3.88
CA PHE A 119 -0.09 0.35 3.82
C PHE A 119 -1.28 -0.21 3.06
N VAL A 120 -1.04 -0.88 1.93
CA VAL A 120 -2.07 -1.57 1.12
C VAL A 120 -2.74 -2.67 1.94
N GLN A 121 -1.96 -3.52 2.60
CA GLN A 121 -2.49 -4.58 3.47
C GLN A 121 -3.36 -4.03 4.59
N ARG A 122 -2.86 -3.01 5.31
CA ARG A 122 -3.59 -2.39 6.41
C ARG A 122 -4.85 -1.69 5.94
N CYS A 123 -4.81 -0.90 4.87
CA CYS A 123 -5.99 -0.16 4.42
C CYS A 123 -7.10 -1.12 3.95
N CYS A 124 -6.74 -2.20 3.25
CA CYS A 124 -7.70 -3.20 2.77
C CYS A 124 -8.29 -4.06 3.89
N THR A 125 -7.59 -4.18 5.02
CA THR A 125 -8.08 -4.95 6.18
C THR A 125 -8.87 -4.06 7.14
N ILE A 126 -8.32 -2.89 7.47
CA ILE A 126 -8.84 -2.03 8.54
C ILE A 126 -10.06 -1.23 8.07
N LEU A 127 -10.05 -0.65 6.86
CA LEU A 127 -11.18 0.18 6.44
C LEU A 127 -12.50 -0.60 6.42
N PRO A 128 -12.60 -1.81 5.81
CA PRO A 128 -13.85 -2.56 5.84
C PRO A 128 -14.31 -2.91 7.26
N ALA A 129 -13.37 -3.27 8.14
CA ALA A 129 -13.67 -3.69 9.51
C ALA A 129 -14.21 -2.56 10.41
N PHE A 130 -13.80 -1.31 10.16
CA PHE A 130 -14.12 -0.17 11.02
C PHE A 130 -15.09 0.85 10.42
N THR A 131 -15.40 0.75 9.12
CA THR A 131 -16.33 1.66 8.43
C THR A 131 -17.61 0.96 7.94
N GLY A 132 -17.60 -0.38 7.95
CA GLY A 132 -18.78 -1.20 7.78
C GLY A 132 -19.47 -1.41 9.11
N GLY A 133 -20.75 -1.05 9.22
CA GLY A 133 -21.53 -1.24 10.45
C GLY A 133 -21.35 -2.66 11.01
N SER A 134 -20.76 -2.77 12.20
CA SER A 134 -20.56 -4.06 12.86
C SER A 134 -21.91 -4.72 13.15
N LYS A 135 -21.93 -6.05 13.08
CA LYS A 135 -23.09 -6.88 13.40
C LYS A 135 -23.55 -6.76 14.86
N ASP A 136 -22.80 -6.12 15.75
CA ASP A 136 -23.25 -5.76 17.09
C ASP A 136 -22.52 -4.51 17.67
N GLN A 137 -23.34 -3.50 17.97
CA GLN A 137 -23.27 -2.48 19.04
C GLN A 137 -22.28 -1.28 19.03
N SER A 138 -22.93 -0.10 19.13
CA SER A 138 -22.61 1.06 19.99
C SER A 138 -21.80 2.26 19.46
N THR A 139 -21.12 2.18 18.32
CA THR A 139 -20.48 3.37 17.71
C THR A 139 -20.82 3.46 16.23
N ALA A 140 -22.08 3.80 15.95
CA ALA A 140 -22.62 3.94 14.60
C ALA A 140 -22.12 5.22 13.93
N THR A 141 -21.00 5.15 13.22
CA THR A 141 -20.78 6.03 12.06
C THR A 141 -21.68 5.53 10.92
N SER A 142 -22.58 6.40 10.47
CA SER A 142 -23.74 6.11 9.62
C SER A 142 -23.40 5.83 8.15
N THR A 143 -22.44 4.95 7.87
CA THR A 143 -22.26 4.38 6.53
C THR A 143 -22.72 2.93 6.53
N THR A 144 -23.83 2.65 5.86
CA THR A 144 -24.37 1.28 5.71
C THR A 144 -23.47 0.36 4.89
N THR A 145 -22.48 0.91 4.19
CA THR A 145 -21.56 0.17 3.33
C THR A 145 -20.12 0.32 3.85
N PRO A 146 -19.43 -0.80 4.12
CA PRO A 146 -18.00 -0.78 4.43
C PRO A 146 -17.19 -0.12 3.32
N ILE A 147 -16.27 0.76 3.69
CA ILE A 147 -15.29 1.35 2.78
C ILE A 147 -14.25 0.27 2.46
N ASP A 148 -14.23 -0.18 1.22
CA ASP A 148 -13.35 -1.23 0.72
C ASP A 148 -12.51 -0.65 -0.44
N PRO A 149 -11.18 -0.49 -0.26
CA PRO A 149 -10.31 0.08 -1.28
C PRO A 149 -10.37 -0.63 -2.64
N LEU A 150 -10.51 -1.96 -2.67
CA LEU A 150 -10.57 -2.72 -3.93
C LEU A 150 -11.90 -2.48 -4.65
N LYS A 151 -13.01 -2.37 -3.92
CA LYS A 151 -14.31 -1.99 -4.49
C LYS A 151 -14.33 -0.56 -4.99
N ILE A 152 -13.67 0.37 -4.27
CA ILE A 152 -13.50 1.75 -4.75
C ILE A 152 -12.77 1.76 -6.09
N CYS A 153 -11.74 0.91 -6.26
CA CYS A 153 -11.06 0.79 -7.54
C CYS A 153 -12.01 0.31 -8.66
N ASP A 154 -12.91 -0.64 -8.38
CA ASP A 154 -13.93 -1.07 -9.34
C ASP A 154 -14.92 0.07 -9.69
N GLU A 155 -15.43 0.77 -8.69
CA GLU A 155 -16.40 1.88 -8.85
C GLU A 155 -15.83 3.03 -9.69
N LEU A 156 -14.54 3.33 -9.51
CA LEU A 156 -13.85 4.42 -10.19
C LEU A 156 -13.16 3.98 -11.48
N GLY A 157 -13.19 2.69 -11.84
CA GLY A 157 -12.52 2.16 -13.02
C GLY A 157 -10.99 2.18 -12.94
N LEU A 158 -10.41 2.13 -11.73
CA LEU A 158 -8.97 2.12 -11.46
C LEU A 158 -8.38 0.71 -11.65
N VAL A 159 -8.55 0.16 -12.86
CA VAL A 159 -8.22 -1.25 -13.18
C VAL A 159 -6.74 -1.55 -12.91
N ARG A 160 -5.85 -0.62 -13.27
CA ARG A 160 -4.40 -0.83 -13.16
C ARG A 160 -3.95 -0.83 -11.71
N LEU A 161 -4.49 0.07 -10.90
CA LEU A 161 -4.26 0.12 -9.47
C LEU A 161 -4.80 -1.13 -8.76
N LYS A 162 -6.02 -1.58 -9.08
CA LYS A 162 -6.59 -2.79 -8.48
C LYS A 162 -5.67 -3.99 -8.70
N GLN A 163 -5.25 -4.23 -9.95
CA GLN A 163 -4.31 -5.31 -10.28
C GLN A 163 -2.99 -5.20 -9.52
N TRP A 164 -2.48 -3.98 -9.33
CA TRP A 164 -1.26 -3.73 -8.56
C TRP A 164 -1.46 -4.07 -7.07
N MET A 165 -2.57 -3.64 -6.48
CA MET A 165 -2.90 -3.93 -5.08
C MET A 165 -3.10 -5.42 -4.83
N GLU A 166 -3.87 -6.10 -5.69
CA GLU A 166 -4.09 -7.55 -5.61
C GLU A 166 -2.77 -8.32 -5.70
N ALA A 167 -1.92 -8.00 -6.67
CA ALA A 167 -0.63 -8.65 -6.82
C ALA A 167 0.33 -8.43 -5.63
N ILE A 168 0.22 -7.28 -4.95
CA ILE A 168 0.94 -7.03 -3.68
C ILE A 168 0.40 -7.94 -2.59
N LEU A 169 -0.92 -7.96 -2.39
CA LEU A 169 -1.58 -8.71 -1.32
C LEU A 169 -1.38 -10.22 -1.46
N GLU A 170 -1.30 -10.72 -2.69
CA GLU A 170 -1.09 -12.14 -3.00
C GLU A 170 0.38 -12.56 -2.95
N ARG A 171 1.33 -11.61 -2.87
CA ARG A 171 2.74 -11.94 -2.93
C ARG A 171 3.16 -12.77 -1.70
N PRO A 172 3.84 -13.92 -1.87
CA PRO A 172 4.22 -14.78 -0.74
C PRO A 172 4.96 -14.05 0.39
N SER A 173 5.90 -13.16 0.06
CA SER A 173 6.63 -12.38 1.07
C SER A 173 5.72 -11.47 1.88
N VAL A 174 4.66 -10.91 1.28
CA VAL A 174 3.68 -10.05 1.96
C VAL A 174 2.74 -10.90 2.82
N VAL A 175 2.22 -12.00 2.28
CA VAL A 175 1.34 -12.92 3.01
C VAL A 175 2.04 -13.50 4.23
N THR A 176 3.29 -13.98 4.09
CA THR A 176 4.02 -14.65 5.18
C THR A 176 4.52 -13.71 6.26
N THR A 177 4.83 -12.45 5.92
CA THR A 177 5.35 -11.46 6.90
C THR A 177 4.29 -10.50 7.42
N GLY A 178 3.09 -10.54 6.83
CA GLY A 178 1.95 -9.75 7.25
C GLY A 178 1.51 -10.06 8.68
N VAL A 179 0.99 -9.03 9.35
CA VAL A 179 0.35 -9.23 10.65
C VAL A 179 -1.00 -9.93 10.41
N PRO A 180 -1.37 -10.96 11.20
CA PRO A 180 -2.69 -11.59 11.07
C PRO A 180 -3.82 -10.55 11.16
N GLU A 181 -4.89 -10.75 10.40
CA GLU A 181 -6.03 -9.83 10.31
C GLU A 181 -6.61 -9.48 11.68
N GLU A 182 -6.88 -10.50 12.52
CA GLU A 182 -7.42 -10.32 13.86
C GLU A 182 -6.51 -9.45 14.75
N ASP A 183 -5.20 -9.62 14.61
CA ASP A 183 -4.21 -8.86 15.36
C ASP A 183 -4.13 -7.41 14.89
N MET A 184 -4.26 -7.17 13.58
CA MET A 184 -4.34 -5.81 13.01
C MET A 184 -5.60 -5.09 13.50
N ILE A 185 -6.76 -5.75 13.45
CA ILE A 185 -8.03 -5.18 13.93
C ILE A 185 -7.92 -4.88 15.42
N ARG A 186 -7.47 -5.84 16.24
CA ARG A 186 -7.30 -5.65 17.69
C ARG A 186 -6.34 -4.51 18.03
N SER A 187 -5.23 -4.38 17.31
CA SER A 187 -4.27 -3.29 17.50
C SER A 187 -4.88 -1.93 17.14
N THR A 188 -5.63 -1.85 16.06
CA THR A 188 -6.33 -0.63 15.65
C THR A 188 -7.43 -0.25 16.64
N SER A 189 -8.23 -1.19 17.13
CA SER A 189 -9.26 -0.91 18.16
C SER A 189 -8.64 -0.24 19.39
N ARG A 190 -7.55 -0.81 19.92
CA ARG A 190 -6.82 -0.23 21.06
C ARG A 190 -6.27 1.16 20.76
N MET A 191 -5.86 1.43 19.52
CA MET A 191 -5.38 2.74 19.11
C MET A 191 -6.53 3.77 19.07
N LEU A 192 -7.67 3.41 18.49
CA LEU A 192 -8.85 4.27 18.40
C LEU A 192 -9.43 4.58 19.79
N GLU A 193 -9.48 3.59 20.69
CA GLU A 193 -9.86 3.79 22.09
C GLU A 193 -8.97 4.83 22.79
N ARG A 194 -7.65 4.77 22.57
CA ARG A 194 -6.72 5.75 23.14
C ARG A 194 -6.94 7.15 22.58
N PHE A 195 -7.22 7.28 21.27
CA PHE A 195 -7.54 8.59 20.68
C PHE A 195 -8.82 9.18 21.27
N ALA A 196 -9.88 8.37 21.40
CA ALA A 196 -11.13 8.81 22.03
C ALA A 196 -10.91 9.30 23.47
N GLN A 197 -10.01 8.67 24.23
CA GLN A 197 -9.68 9.12 25.60
C GLN A 197 -8.88 10.44 25.63
N MET A 198 -8.06 10.73 24.61
CA MET A 198 -7.30 11.97 24.54
C MET A 198 -8.17 13.17 24.18
N ASP A 199 -9.15 13.00 23.29
CA ASP A 199 -10.05 14.07 22.84
C ASP A 199 -11.08 14.50 23.92
N THR A 200 -11.17 13.76 25.03
CA THR A 200 -12.06 14.07 26.18
C THR A 200 -11.40 14.86 27.32
N LYS A 201 -10.11 15.19 27.21
CA LYS A 201 -9.35 15.97 28.21
C LYS A 201 -9.07 17.38 27.71
#